data_AF-A0A6A6J2U1-F1
#
_entry.id   AF-A0A6A6J2U1-F1
#
_cell.length_a   1.000
_cell.length_b   1.000
_cell.length_c   1.000
_cell.angle_alpha   90.00
_cell.angle_beta   90.00
_cell.angle_gamma   90.00
#
_symmetry.space_group_name_H-M   'P 1'
#
loop_
_entity.id
_entity.type
_entity.pdbx_description
1 polymer ?
#
loop_
_entity_poly.entity_id
_entity_poly.type
_entity_poly.pdbx_seq_one_letter_code
_entity_poly.pdbx_strand_id
1 'polypeptide(L)'
;MKLPLSLIALWLSAALAQTYPECTRALVETDECASVINANACYNKFRFQNAQTMQCIDGTDNADKAKKICKCCSCVGAIMCNWATKQKLC
;
A
#
# COMPACT_ATOMS: atom_id res chain seq x y z
N MET A 1 -19.61 -8.68 44.58
CA MET A 1 -19.05 -8.06 43.36
C MET A 1 -18.89 -9.14 42.31
N LYS A 2 -19.73 -9.14 41.27
CA LYS A 2 -19.67 -10.09 40.14
C LYS A 2 -19.46 -9.26 38.89
N LEU A 3 -18.20 -9.10 38.47
CA LEU A 3 -17.85 -8.48 37.21
C LEU A 3 -18.36 -9.40 36.08
N PRO A 4 -19.16 -8.91 35.12
CA PRO A 4 -19.61 -9.74 34.01
C PRO A 4 -18.41 -10.04 33.10
N LEU A 5 -17.96 -11.29 33.10
CA LEU A 5 -16.93 -11.82 32.20
C LEU A 5 -17.28 -11.65 30.70
N SER A 6 -18.48 -11.17 30.35
CA SER A 6 -18.97 -11.04 28.99
C SER A 6 -18.31 -9.92 28.17
N LEU A 7 -17.58 -8.98 28.78
CA LEU A 7 -16.96 -7.85 28.06
C LEU A 7 -15.57 -8.16 27.47
N ILE A 8 -14.97 -9.30 27.80
CA ILE A 8 -13.60 -9.63 27.33
C ILE A 8 -13.63 -10.31 25.94
N ALA A 9 -14.79 -10.81 25.49
CA ALA A 9 -14.89 -11.55 24.23
C ALA A 9 -14.94 -10.67 22.95
N LEU A 10 -15.09 -9.35 23.07
CA LEU A 10 -15.18 -8.46 21.90
C LEU A 10 -13.84 -8.01 21.31
N TRP A 11 -12.72 -8.50 21.85
CA TRP A 11 -11.38 -8.07 21.45
C TRP A 11 -10.63 -9.11 20.60
N LEU A 12 -11.33 -10.02 19.91
CA LEU A 12 -10.74 -10.68 18.75
C LEU A 12 -10.69 -9.67 17.60
N SER A 13 -9.69 -8.80 17.68
CA SER A 13 -9.31 -7.92 16.59
C SER A 13 -9.01 -8.81 15.39
N ALA A 14 -9.84 -8.69 14.36
CA ALA A 14 -9.61 -9.29 13.06
C ALA A 14 -8.32 -8.68 12.49
N ALA A 15 -7.18 -9.31 12.80
CA ALA A 15 -5.98 -9.19 12.01
C ALA A 15 -6.25 -9.91 10.69
N LEU A 16 -7.06 -9.29 9.83
CA LEU A 16 -7.14 -9.66 8.43
C LEU A 16 -5.72 -9.47 7.90
N ALA A 17 -5.02 -10.58 7.66
CA ALA A 17 -3.79 -10.56 6.91
C ALA A 17 -4.11 -9.84 5.59
N GLN A 18 -3.68 -8.59 5.45
CA GLN A 18 -3.87 -7.84 4.21
C GLN A 18 -3.04 -8.57 3.15
N THR A 19 -3.72 -9.36 2.33
CA THR A 19 -3.10 -10.09 1.22
C THR A 19 -2.91 -9.11 0.07
N TYR A 20 -1.71 -8.58 -0.06
CA TYR A 20 -1.30 -7.81 -1.23
C TYR A 20 -0.98 -8.74 -2.40
N PRO A 21 -1.19 -8.31 -3.66
CA PRO A 21 -0.75 -9.08 -4.81
C PRO A 21 0.75 -9.36 -4.69
N GLU A 22 1.17 -10.60 -4.92
CA GLU A 22 2.59 -10.95 -4.85
C GLU A 22 3.38 -10.23 -5.94
N CYS A 23 4.54 -9.66 -5.59
CA CYS A 23 5.45 -9.15 -6.60
C CYS A 23 6.26 -10.28 -7.20
N THR A 24 5.87 -10.74 -8.38
CA THR A 24 6.64 -11.75 -9.12
C THR A 24 7.81 -11.10 -9.86
N ARG A 25 8.83 -11.91 -10.22
CA ARG A 25 9.96 -11.41 -11.01
C ARG A 25 9.53 -10.84 -12.38
N ALA A 26 8.54 -11.45 -13.03
CA ALA A 26 8.01 -10.92 -14.28
C ALA A 26 7.30 -9.57 -14.09
N LEU A 27 6.68 -9.36 -12.92
CA LEU A 27 5.98 -8.12 -12.61
C LEU A 27 6.95 -6.97 -12.29
N VAL A 28 8.00 -7.23 -11.51
CA VAL A 28 9.01 -6.21 -11.15
C VAL A 28 9.79 -5.69 -12.36
N GLU A 29 9.94 -6.50 -13.40
CA GLU A 29 10.63 -6.15 -14.65
C GLU A 29 9.77 -5.28 -15.59
N THR A 30 8.50 -5.00 -15.24
CA THR A 30 7.65 -4.12 -16.05
C THR A 30 7.93 -2.63 -15.79
N ASP A 31 7.79 -1.80 -16.82
CA ASP A 31 7.94 -0.32 -16.71
C ASP A 31 6.96 0.29 -15.69
N GLU A 32 5.78 -0.33 -15.53
CA GLU A 32 4.79 0.06 -14.54
C GLU A 32 5.35 -0.07 -13.11
N CYS A 33 6.05 -1.15 -12.81
CA CYS A 33 6.66 -1.32 -11.48
C CYS A 33 7.98 -0.56 -11.34
N ALA A 34 8.75 -0.41 -12.42
CA ALA A 34 9.96 0.42 -12.41
C ALA A 34 9.66 1.88 -12.03
N SER A 35 8.59 2.46 -12.58
CA SER A 35 8.16 3.83 -12.23
C SER A 35 7.73 3.95 -10.76
N VAL A 36 7.06 2.94 -10.20
CA VAL A 36 6.65 2.90 -8.78
C VAL A 36 7.86 2.69 -7.84
N ILE A 37 8.81 1.85 -8.21
CA ILE A 37 10.03 1.58 -7.43
C ILE A 37 10.96 2.79 -7.44
N ASN A 38 11.11 3.48 -8.57
CA ASN A 38 11.89 4.72 -8.62
C ASN A 38 11.21 5.81 -7.79
N ALA A 39 9.87 5.90 -7.85
CA ALA A 39 9.10 6.79 -7.00
C ALA A 39 9.24 6.51 -5.49
N ASN A 40 9.60 5.28 -5.07
CA ASN A 40 9.94 4.97 -3.68
C ASN A 40 11.10 5.83 -3.15
N ALA A 41 12.06 6.24 -3.98
CA ALA A 41 13.11 7.15 -3.55
C ALA A 41 12.57 8.55 -3.21
N CYS A 42 11.66 9.05 -4.06
CA CYS A 42 10.91 10.29 -3.80
C CYS A 42 10.07 10.16 -2.53
N TYR A 43 9.45 9.00 -2.36
CA TYR A 43 8.64 8.59 -1.22
C TYR A 43 9.43 8.68 0.11
N ASN A 44 10.59 8.04 0.19
CA ASN A 44 11.41 7.95 1.41
C ASN A 44 11.83 9.34 1.94
N LYS A 45 11.93 10.32 1.04
CA LYS A 45 12.23 11.72 1.37
C LYS A 45 11.07 12.41 2.11
N PHE A 46 9.82 12.05 1.80
CA PHE A 46 8.61 12.66 2.37
C PHE A 46 7.85 11.77 3.38
N ARG A 47 8.35 10.56 3.67
CA ARG A 47 7.94 9.72 4.82
C ARG A 47 6.45 9.36 4.90
N PHE A 48 5.82 9.12 3.79
CA PHE A 48 4.44 8.63 3.67
C PHE A 48 3.39 9.63 4.14
N GLN A 49 3.76 10.90 4.29
CA GLN A 49 2.92 11.84 4.99
C GLN A 49 1.71 12.30 4.18
N ASN A 50 1.67 12.21 2.85
CA ASN A 50 0.56 12.76 2.04
C ASN A 50 0.42 12.14 0.63
N ALA A 51 -0.63 12.56 -0.10
CA ALA A 51 -0.89 12.21 -1.51
C ALA A 51 0.20 12.69 -2.50
N GLN A 52 1.19 13.45 -2.04
CA GLN A 52 2.32 13.94 -2.84
C GLN A 52 3.14 12.80 -3.47
N THR A 53 3.09 11.59 -2.90
CA THR A 53 3.69 10.41 -3.52
C THR A 53 3.22 10.20 -4.95
N MET A 54 1.93 10.41 -5.24
CA MET A 54 1.40 10.21 -6.58
C MET A 54 2.04 11.17 -7.60
N GLN A 55 2.54 12.31 -7.15
CA GLN A 55 3.25 13.24 -8.03
C GLN A 55 4.61 12.69 -8.48
N CYS A 56 5.20 11.79 -7.69
CA CYS A 56 6.47 11.14 -8.02
C CYS A 56 6.31 9.92 -8.94
N ILE A 57 5.08 9.49 -9.23
CA ILE A 57 4.81 8.31 -10.06
C ILE A 57 4.45 8.75 -11.47
N ASP A 58 5.12 8.16 -12.44
CA ASP A 58 4.86 8.42 -13.85
C ASP A 58 3.50 7.85 -14.27
N GLY A 59 2.70 8.69 -14.94
CA GLY A 59 1.42 8.30 -15.49
C GLY A 59 0.67 9.48 -16.08
N THR A 60 -0.25 9.16 -16.98
CA THR A 60 -1.01 10.16 -17.76
C THR A 60 -1.98 10.94 -16.88
N ASP A 61 -2.56 10.28 -15.88
CA ASP A 61 -3.48 10.87 -14.91
C ASP A 61 -3.40 10.14 -13.56
N ASN A 62 -4.21 10.58 -12.59
CA ASN A 62 -4.25 10.01 -11.26
C ASN A 62 -4.79 8.57 -11.21
N ALA A 63 -5.65 8.18 -12.15
CA ALA A 63 -6.20 6.82 -12.21
C ALA A 63 -5.15 5.83 -12.73
N ASP A 64 -4.38 6.21 -13.75
CA ASP A 64 -3.25 5.43 -14.25
C ASP A 64 -2.19 5.23 -13.15
N LYS A 65 -1.83 6.30 -12.44
CA LYS A 65 -0.90 6.24 -11.30
C LYS A 65 -1.40 5.32 -10.19
N ALA A 66 -2.67 5.43 -9.80
CA ALA A 66 -3.28 4.57 -8.80
C ALA A 66 -3.23 3.09 -9.21
N LYS A 67 -3.55 2.78 -10.48
CA LYS A 67 -3.50 1.43 -11.02
C LYS A 67 -2.09 0.83 -10.94
N LYS A 68 -1.06 1.58 -11.33
CA LYS A 68 0.34 1.16 -11.23
C LYS A 68 0.76 0.90 -9.78
N ILE A 69 0.38 1.79 -8.86
CA ILE A 69 0.64 1.61 -7.42
C ILE A 69 0.03 0.32 -6.93
N CYS A 70 -1.25 0.07 -7.19
CA CYS A 70 -1.93 -1.12 -6.67
C CYS A 70 -1.36 -2.42 -7.20
N LYS A 71 -0.95 -2.39 -8.46
CA LYS A 71 -0.31 -3.53 -9.10
C LYS A 71 1.08 -3.80 -8.53
N CYS A 72 1.86 -2.76 -8.21
CA CYS A 72 3.28 -2.87 -7.91
C CYS A 72 3.66 -2.56 -6.46
N CYS A 73 2.71 -2.25 -5.58
CA CYS A 73 3.02 -1.82 -4.21
C CYS A 73 3.84 -2.87 -3.44
N SER A 74 3.59 -4.15 -3.71
CA SER A 74 4.28 -5.26 -3.07
C SER A 74 5.72 -5.43 -3.53
N CYS A 75 6.04 -4.93 -4.74
CA CYS A 75 7.41 -4.88 -5.27
C CYS A 75 8.28 -3.88 -4.52
N VAL A 76 7.67 -2.85 -3.96
CA VAL A 76 8.34 -1.88 -3.09
C VAL A 76 8.37 -2.38 -1.64
N GLY A 77 7.24 -2.92 -1.18
CA GLY A 77 7.11 -3.54 0.13
C GLY A 77 5.80 -3.18 0.82
N ALA A 78 5.51 -3.88 1.93
CA ALA A 78 4.24 -3.78 2.65
C ALA A 78 3.87 -2.34 3.08
N ILE A 79 4.86 -1.48 3.35
CA ILE A 79 4.63 -0.08 3.72
C ILE A 79 3.93 0.68 2.58
N MET A 80 4.32 0.44 1.32
CA MET A 80 3.70 1.09 0.17
C MET A 80 2.29 0.59 -0.07
N CYS A 81 2.05 -0.72 0.07
CA CYS A 81 0.70 -1.25 -0.04
C CYS A 81 -0.22 -0.74 1.08
N ASN A 82 0.26 -0.72 2.33
CA ASN A 82 -0.48 -0.18 3.46
C ASN A 82 -0.92 1.27 3.20
N TRP A 83 -0.03 2.09 2.65
CA TRP A 83 -0.35 3.47 2.30
C TRP A 83 -1.33 3.56 1.14
N ALA A 84 -1.13 2.79 0.07
CA ALA A 84 -2.02 2.80 -1.08
C ALA A 84 -3.47 2.43 -0.69
N THR A 85 -3.63 1.43 0.19
CA THR A 85 -4.91 1.06 0.78
C THR A 85 -5.50 2.17 1.65
N LYS A 86 -4.70 2.82 2.51
CA LYS A 86 -5.16 3.97 3.32
C LYS A 86 -5.65 5.14 2.46
N GLN A 87 -5.03 5.35 1.30
CA GLN A 87 -5.43 6.37 0.33
C GLN A 87 -6.59 5.92 -0.57
N LYS A 88 -7.12 4.69 -0.40
CA LYS A 88 -8.18 4.10 -1.23
C LYS A 88 -7.84 4.08 -2.72
N LEU A 89 -6.55 3.93 -3.03
CA LEU A 89 -6.09 3.70 -4.40
C LEU A 89 -6.32 2.23 -4.78
N CYS A 90 -6.14 1.39 -3.76
CA CYS A 90 -6.41 -0.03 -3.64
C CYS A 90 -7.20 -0.24 -2.33
#